data_AF-A0A951GT57-F1
#
_entry.id   AF-A0A951GT57-F1
#
_cell.length_a   1.000
_cell.length_b   1.000
_cell.length_c   1.000
_cell.angle_alpha   90.00
_cell.angle_beta   90.00
_cell.angle_gamma   90.00
#
_symmetry.space_group_name_H-M   'P 1'
#
loop_
_entity.id
_entity.type
_entity.pdbx_description
1 polymer ?
#
loop_
_entity_poly.entity_id
_entity_poly.type
_entity_poly.pdbx_seq_one_letter_code
_entity_poly.pdbx_strand_id
1 'polypeptide(L)' 'MARAAVGWGVRDLAREAKVSTDTIARMERGEELKERTIDAIQSALESAGVEFLPDNGVRLKPKE' A
#
# COMPACT_ATOMS: atom_id res chain seq x y z
N MET A 1 -4.00 1.59 8.16
CA MET A 1 -4.36 1.09 6.81
C MET A 1 -3.98 2.12 5.77
N ALA A 2 -2.87 1.92 5.05
CA ALA A 2 -2.20 2.97 4.27
C ALA A 2 -2.99 3.52 3.06
N ARG A 3 -3.77 2.67 2.36
CA ARG A 3 -4.57 3.11 1.20
C ARG A 3 -5.61 4.19 1.54
N ALA A 4 -6.11 4.19 2.79
CA ALA A 4 -7.09 5.17 3.24
C ALA A 4 -6.50 6.59 3.30
N ALA A 5 -5.19 6.69 3.56
CA ALA A 5 -4.49 7.98 3.56
C ALA A 5 -4.55 8.64 2.17
N VAL A 6 -4.45 7.86 1.10
CA VAL A 6 -4.48 8.36 -0.30
C VAL A 6 -5.88 8.25 -0.95
N GLY A 7 -6.91 7.90 -0.17
CA GLY A 7 -8.29 7.78 -0.66
C GLY A 7 -8.53 6.60 -1.61
N TRP A 8 -7.66 5.58 -1.59
CA TRP A 8 -7.75 4.43 -2.49
C TRP A 8 -8.63 3.30 -1.95
N GLY A 9 -9.43 2.72 -2.84
CA GLY A 9 -10.05 1.42 -2.60
C GLY A 9 -9.08 0.26 -2.83
N VAL A 10 -9.53 -0.96 -2.55
CA VAL A 10 -8.76 -2.20 -2.82
C VAL A 10 -8.39 -2.33 -4.30
N ARG A 11 -9.30 -1.94 -5.20
CA ARG A 11 -9.09 -1.98 -6.65
C ARG A 11 -8.03 -0.99 -7.12
N ASP A 12 -8.01 0.21 -6.54
CA ASP A 12 -7.02 1.24 -6.89
C ASP A 12 -5.63 0.78 -6.48
N LEU A 13 -5.46 0.35 -5.22
CA LEU A 13 -4.15 -0.14 -4.76
C LEU A 13 -3.68 -1.36 -5.57
N ALA A 14 -4.58 -2.29 -5.89
CA ALA A 14 -4.25 -3.44 -6.73
C ALA A 14 -3.76 -3.03 -8.13
N ARG A 15 -4.43 -2.04 -8.75
CA ARG A 15 -4.04 -1.49 -10.05
C ARG A 15 -2.66 -0.84 -9.98
N GLU A 16 -2.44 0.06 -9.02
CA GLU A 16 -1.18 0.80 -8.91
C GLU A 16 0.00 -0.10 -8.53
N ALA A 17 -0.22 -1.09 -7.65
CA ALA A 17 0.80 -2.07 -7.27
C ALA A 17 0.96 -3.23 -8.28
N LYS A 18 0.13 -3.27 -9.35
CA LYS A 18 0.12 -4.32 -10.38
C LYS A 18 -0.04 -5.74 -9.82
N VAL A 19 -0.93 -5.90 -8.85
CA VAL A 19 -1.27 -7.18 -8.21
C VAL A 19 -2.78 -7.44 -8.28
N SER A 20 -3.23 -8.65 -7.90
CA SER A 20 -4.67 -8.93 -7.82
C SER A 20 -5.31 -8.25 -6.61
N THR A 21 -6.60 -7.95 -6.69
CA THR A 21 -7.39 -7.47 -5.54
C THR A 21 -7.38 -8.46 -4.38
N ASP A 22 -7.31 -9.77 -4.67
CA ASP A 22 -7.19 -10.81 -3.66
C ASP A 22 -5.86 -10.71 -2.91
N THR A 23 -4.77 -10.36 -3.60
CA THR A 23 -3.46 -10.15 -2.98
C THR A 23 -3.52 -9.01 -1.96
N ILE A 24 -4.20 -7.92 -2.30
CA ILE A 24 -4.43 -6.80 -1.37
C ILE A 24 -5.31 -7.24 -0.19
N ALA A 25 -6.38 -7.99 -0.44
CA ALA A 25 -7.25 -8.49 0.62
C ALA A 25 -6.51 -9.45 1.58
N ARG A 26 -5.60 -10.30 1.06
CA ARG A 26 -4.73 -11.17 1.85
C ARG A 26 -3.76 -10.38 2.71
N MET A 27 -3.11 -9.36 2.13
CA MET A 27 -2.25 -8.44 2.87
C MET A 27 -2.98 -7.82 4.06
N GLU A 28 -4.20 -7.33 3.84
CA GLU A 28 -5.00 -6.66 4.88
C GLU A 28 -5.46 -7.58 5.99
N ARG A 29 -5.57 -8.89 5.72
CA ARG A 29 -5.82 -9.92 6.73
C ARG A 29 -4.55 -10.33 7.50
N GLY A 30 -3.39 -9.79 7.12
CA GLY A 30 -2.11 -10.16 7.73
C GLY A 30 -1.56 -11.50 7.26
N GLU A 31 -2.00 -12.00 6.10
CA GLU A 31 -1.42 -13.20 5.51
C GLU A 31 -0.02 -12.93 4.97
N GLU A 32 0.86 -13.94 5.03
CA GLU A 32 2.20 -13.85 4.47
C GLU A 32 2.17 -13.72 2.94
N LEU A 33 2.87 -12.72 2.44
CA LEU A 33 3.05 -12.45 1.02
C LEU A 33 4.52 -12.56 0.66
N LYS A 34 4.79 -12.79 -0.63
CA LYS A 34 6.16 -12.75 -1.15
C LYS A 34 6.74 -11.34 -0.98
N GLU A 35 8.02 -11.23 -0.65
CA GLU A 35 8.73 -9.95 -0.49
C GLU A 35 8.50 -9.01 -1.68
N ARG A 36 8.68 -9.52 -2.91
CA ARG A 36 8.43 -8.76 -4.16
C ARG A 36 7.03 -8.12 -4.24
N THR A 37 6.04 -8.73 -3.60
CA THR A 37 4.65 -8.26 -3.59
C THR A 37 4.49 -7.16 -2.56
N ILE A 38 5.13 -7.30 -1.40
CA ILE A 38 5.19 -6.28 -0.35
C ILE A 38 5.88 -5.04 -0.93
N ASP A 39 7.03 -5.21 -1.59
CA ASP A 39 7.80 -4.11 -2.19
C ASP A 39 6.98 -3.35 -3.24
N ALA A 40 6.23 -4.05 -4.10
CA ALA A 40 5.39 -3.44 -5.11
C ALA A 40 4.23 -2.63 -4.49
N ILE A 41 3.63 -3.13 -3.41
CA ILE A 41 2.56 -2.44 -2.70
C ILE A 41 3.09 -1.21 -1.96
N GLN A 42 4.22 -1.34 -1.28
CA GLN A 42 4.89 -0.22 -0.61
C GLN A 42 5.25 0.88 -1.62
N SER A 43 5.89 0.52 -2.73
CA SER A 43 6.30 1.46 -3.78
C SER A 43 5.10 2.21 -4.40
N ALA A 44 3.98 1.52 -4.60
CA ALA A 44 2.76 2.15 -5.12
C ALA A 44 2.20 3.19 -4.13
N LEU A 45 2.17 2.87 -2.84
CA LEU A 45 1.72 3.80 -1.80
C LEU A 45 2.68 4.99 -1.67
N GLU A 46 3.98 4.75 -1.71
CA GLU A 46 5.00 5.81 -1.65
C GLU A 46 4.91 6.76 -2.85
N SER A 47 4.66 6.22 -4.04
CA SER A 47 4.43 7.01 -5.26
C SER A 47 3.16 7.86 -5.17
N ALA A 48 2.17 7.43 -4.40
CA ALA A 48 0.96 8.20 -4.12
C ALA A 48 1.13 9.23 -2.98
N GLY A 49 2.34 9.33 -2.44
CA GLY A 49 2.68 10.30 -1.39
C GLY A 49 2.56 9.73 0.03
N VAL A 50 2.42 8.42 0.22
CA VAL A 50 2.58 7.82 1.55
C VAL A 50 4.05 7.79 1.93
N GLU A 51 4.35 7.95 3.21
CA GLU A 51 5.65 7.69 3.80
C GLU A 51 5.49 6.71 4.95
N PHE A 52 6.24 5.62 4.91
CA PHE A 52 6.27 4.62 5.97
C PHE A 52 7.25 5.05 7.06
N LEU A 53 6.80 5.00 8.30
CA LEU A 53 7.57 5.39 9.48
C LEU A 53 8.14 4.13 10.18
N PRO A 54 9.26 4.27 10.94
CA PRO A 54 9.91 3.13 11.60
C PRO A 54 9.05 2.42 12.65
N ASP A 55 7.99 3.06 13.15
CA ASP A 55 7.09 2.59 14.19
C ASP A 55 5.83 1.90 13.65
N ASN A 56 5.89 1.41 12.40
CA ASN A 56 4.73 0.91 11.64
C ASN A 56 3.65 1.99 11.40
N GLY A 57 3.97 3.27 11.61
CA GLY A 57 3.14 4.39 11.22
C GLY A 57 3.20 4.67 9.72
N VAL A 58 2.20 5.38 9.22
CA VAL A 58 2.22 5.96 7.86
C VAL A 58 1.74 7.40 7.92
N ARG A 59 2.34 8.28 7.12
CA ARG A 59 1.88 9.66 6.92
C ARG A 59 1.77 10.01 5.45
N LEU A 60 0.99 11.05 5.13
CA LEU A 60 1.03 11.65 3.81
C LEU A 60 2.16 12.68 3.76
N LYS A 61 2.95 12.62 2.70
CA LYS A 61 3.88 13.68 2.34
C LYS A 61 3.08 14.96 2.04
N PRO A 62 3.57 16.13 2.47
CA PRO A 62 2.96 17.39 2.08
C PRO A 62 2.94 17.48 0.55
N LYS A 63 1.81 17.91 -0.01
CA LYS A 63 1.79 18.38 -1.39
C LYS A 63 2.45 19.76 -1.37
N GLU A 64 3.65 19.87 -1.94
CA GLU A 64 4.27 21.16 -2.26
C GLU A 64 3.43 21.94 -3.27
#